data_AF-A0A150SJC6-F1
#
_entry.id   AF-A0A150SJC6-F1
#
_cell.length_a   1.000
_cell.length_b   1.000
_cell.length_c   1.000
_cell.angle_alpha   90.00
_cell.angle_beta   90.00
_cell.angle_gamma   90.00
#
_symmetry.space_group_name_H-M   'P 1'
#
loop_
_entity.id
_entity.type
_entity.pdbx_description
1 polymer ?
#
loop_
_entity_poly.entity_id
_entity_poly.type
_entity_poly.pdbx_seq_one_letter_code
_entity_poly.pdbx_strand_id
1 'polypeptide(L)'
;MTSADQALARVQRSSGMTPLGVIATFVMLSEIVTGVAATQTSGMVQVAFCAFAIAFPLMVATAFFMVLWRRPYVLYPPQEFGNQVDVKHYVEAMRAQTLGTQEVLTLVRTSITEALESREAREALLRSSATATSAASATALHEASDALVRRAVRSIQSTTVSIDLSEFGRTSELILPYEQSQESFLFLSFIYFQINDHVPPYAYGQSWGLQDCESGALLPCGLDWKNNCVGNIGIKAGMRYRAVALAIDPVTRKLRATRTPFARQLGDRPS
;
A
#
# COMPACT_ATOMS: atom_id res chain seq x y z
N MET A 1 8.63 5.06 47.49
CA MET A 1 7.58 4.79 46.49
C MET A 1 7.54 3.30 46.26
N THR A 2 6.43 2.66 46.62
CA THR A 2 6.27 1.20 46.68
C THR A 2 5.76 0.65 45.35
N SER A 3 6.09 -0.62 45.04
CA SER A 3 5.62 -1.35 43.86
C SER A 3 4.08 -1.34 43.72
N ALA A 4 3.36 -1.25 44.84
CA ALA A 4 1.91 -1.11 44.88
C ALA A 4 1.40 0.23 44.30
N ASP A 5 2.13 1.34 44.50
CA ASP A 5 1.77 2.64 43.92
C ASP A 5 1.95 2.64 42.40
N GLN A 6 2.95 1.91 41.88
CA GLN A 6 3.14 1.74 40.44
C GLN A 6 2.07 0.84 39.78
N ALA A 7 1.53 -0.14 40.52
CA ALA A 7 0.43 -0.98 40.05
C ALA A 7 -0.90 -0.21 40.01
N LEU A 8 -1.18 0.61 41.03
CA LEU A 8 -2.37 1.47 41.07
C LEU A 8 -2.32 2.59 40.02
N ALA A 9 -1.13 3.18 39.79
CA ALA A 9 -0.94 4.18 38.73
C ALA A 9 -1.13 3.62 37.31
N ARG A 10 -0.97 2.30 37.08
CA ARG A 10 -1.25 1.66 35.77
C ARG A 10 -2.74 1.46 35.48
N VAL A 11 -3.57 1.35 36.51
CA VAL A 11 -5.03 1.15 36.35
C VAL A 11 -5.74 2.48 36.08
N GLN A 12 -5.11 3.62 36.39
CA GLN A 12 -5.58 4.96 36.01
C GLN A 12 -5.08 5.39 34.61
N ARG A 13 -4.92 4.46 33.66
CA ARG A 13 -4.92 4.88 32.25
C ARG A 13 -6.33 5.37 31.96
N SER A 14 -6.45 6.68 31.79
CA SER A 14 -7.69 7.35 31.41
C SER A 14 -8.37 6.56 30.30
N SER A 15 -9.49 5.95 30.64
CA SER A 15 -10.46 5.42 29.69
C SER A 15 -11.04 6.62 28.94
N GLY A 16 -10.25 7.24 28.06
CA GLY A 16 -10.79 8.10 27.03
C GLY A 16 -11.87 7.28 26.36
N MET A 17 -13.13 7.75 26.44
CA MET A 17 -14.26 7.00 25.89
C MET A 17 -13.89 6.62 24.47
N THR A 18 -13.70 5.32 24.25
CA THR A 18 -13.43 4.83 22.91
C THR A 18 -14.63 5.23 22.06
N PRO A 19 -14.45 5.54 20.76
CA PRO A 19 -15.57 5.84 19.88
C PRO A 19 -16.70 4.79 19.96
N LEU A 20 -16.33 3.53 20.22
CA LEU A 20 -17.24 2.42 20.52
C LEU A 20 -18.08 2.62 21.79
N GLY A 21 -17.48 3.10 22.89
CA GLY A 21 -18.19 3.40 24.14
C GLY A 21 -19.22 4.52 24.00
N VAL A 22 -18.90 5.55 23.20
CA VAL A 22 -19.85 6.63 22.89
C VAL A 22 -21.06 6.08 22.15
N ILE A 23 -20.86 5.28 21.10
CA ILE A 23 -21.95 4.66 20.33
C ILE A 23 -22.82 3.77 21.23
N ALA A 24 -22.21 2.94 22.09
CA ALA A 24 -22.94 2.07 23.01
C ALA A 24 -23.83 2.86 23.99
N THR A 25 -23.32 3.99 24.49
CA THR A 25 -24.10 4.87 25.40
C THR A 25 -25.26 5.53 24.66
N PHE A 26 -25.07 5.97 23.42
CA PHE A 26 -26.14 6.53 22.60
C PHE A 26 -27.23 5.51 22.29
N VAL A 27 -26.88 4.26 21.99
CA VAL A 27 -27.85 3.19 21.74
C VAL A 27 -28.68 2.91 23.00
N MET A 28 -28.02 2.77 24.16
CA MET A 28 -28.71 2.56 25.44
C MET A 28 -29.66 3.71 25.78
N LEU A 29 -29.20 4.96 25.60
CA LEU A 29 -30.03 6.13 25.87
C LEU A 29 -31.22 6.20 24.90
N SER A 30 -31.00 5.90 23.62
CA SER A 30 -32.05 5.89 22.60
C SER A 30 -33.11 4.83 22.88
N GLU A 31 -32.70 3.65 23.36
CA GLU A 31 -33.60 2.58 23.77
C GLU A 31 -34.49 3.01 24.95
N ILE A 32 -33.89 3.59 26.00
CA ILE A 32 -34.63 4.07 27.18
C ILE A 32 -35.62 5.16 26.79
N VAL A 33 -35.19 6.17 26.03
CA VAL A 33 -36.04 7.29 25.60
C VAL A 33 -37.18 6.78 24.72
N THR A 34 -36.89 5.86 23.79
CA THR A 34 -37.90 5.25 22.92
C THR A 34 -38.91 4.44 23.73
N GLY A 35 -38.45 3.67 24.71
CA GLY A 35 -39.30 2.91 25.62
C GLY A 35 -40.25 3.81 26.40
N VAL A 36 -39.74 4.89 27.03
CA VAL A 36 -40.57 5.84 27.78
C VAL A 36 -41.58 6.54 26.87
N ALA A 37 -41.14 7.06 25.73
CA ALA A 37 -42.01 7.76 24.78
C ALA A 37 -43.11 6.85 24.21
N ALA A 38 -42.80 5.57 23.96
CA ALA A 38 -43.78 4.59 23.49
C ALA A 38 -44.90 4.33 24.51
N THR A 39 -44.64 4.46 25.82
CA THR A 39 -45.66 4.28 26.86
C THR A 39 -46.56 5.50 27.06
N GLN A 40 -46.08 6.71 26.72
CA GLN A 40 -46.80 7.96 26.96
C GLN A 40 -47.56 8.50 25.73
N THR A 41 -47.34 7.90 24.55
CA THR A 41 -47.97 8.32 23.31
C THR A 41 -48.93 7.25 22.80
N SER A 42 -50.07 7.68 22.28
CA SER A 42 -51.05 6.80 21.64
C SER A 42 -51.48 7.37 20.28
N GLY A 43 -51.94 6.50 19.40
CA GLY A 43 -52.42 6.86 18.07
C GLY A 43 -51.29 7.21 17.08
N MET A 44 -51.58 8.08 16.11
CA MET A 44 -50.66 8.39 15.01
C MET A 44 -49.35 9.05 15.45
N VAL A 45 -49.35 9.74 16.58
CA VAL A 45 -48.15 10.39 17.14
C VAL A 45 -47.13 9.34 17.58
N GLN A 46 -47.58 8.21 18.13
CA GLN A 46 -46.70 7.09 18.53
C GLN A 46 -45.97 6.50 17.32
N VAL A 47 -46.68 6.34 16.19
CA VAL A 47 -46.12 5.81 14.94
C VAL A 47 -45.07 6.78 14.37
N ALA A 48 -45.39 8.08 14.32
CA ALA A 48 -44.45 9.11 13.84
C ALA A 48 -43.18 9.17 14.71
N PHE A 49 -43.34 9.08 16.03
CA PHE A 49 -42.22 9.07 16.96
C PHE A 49 -41.36 7.82 16.79
N CYS A 50 -41.96 6.63 16.68
CA CYS A 50 -41.24 5.38 16.45
C CYS A 50 -40.47 5.41 15.12
N ALA A 51 -41.11 5.89 14.05
CA ALA A 51 -40.46 6.04 12.74
C ALA A 51 -39.25 7.00 12.81
N PHE A 52 -39.39 8.13 13.51
CA PHE A 52 -38.29 9.07 13.72
C PHE A 52 -37.15 8.45 14.55
N ALA A 53 -37.48 7.76 15.65
CA ALA A 53 -36.53 7.12 16.55
C ALA A 53 -35.68 6.04 15.85
N ILE A 54 -36.23 5.36 14.84
CA ILE A 54 -35.50 4.38 14.02
C ILE A 54 -34.73 5.06 12.88
N ALA A 55 -35.36 6.00 12.17
CA ALA A 55 -34.76 6.63 10.99
C ALA A 55 -33.54 7.50 11.33
N PHE A 56 -33.59 8.23 12.44
CA PHE A 56 -32.52 9.11 12.87
C PHE A 56 -31.17 8.41 13.09
N PRO A 57 -31.05 7.35 13.93
CA PRO A 57 -29.79 6.64 14.11
C PRO A 57 -29.30 5.95 12.82
N LEU A 58 -30.21 5.49 11.95
CA LEU A 58 -29.83 4.94 10.65
C LEU A 58 -29.18 6.02 9.75
N MET A 59 -29.75 7.22 9.70
CA MET A 59 -29.16 8.34 8.95
C MET A 59 -27.79 8.74 9.51
N VAL A 60 -27.65 8.86 10.84
CA VAL A 60 -26.39 9.20 11.48
C VAL A 60 -25.34 8.12 11.23
N ALA A 61 -25.70 6.84 11.38
CA ALA A 61 -24.81 5.72 11.08
C ALA A 61 -24.37 5.72 9.60
N THR A 62 -25.30 5.94 8.68
CA THR A 62 -24.99 6.02 7.24
C THR A 62 -24.02 7.17 6.95
N ALA A 63 -24.27 8.36 7.50
CA ALA A 63 -23.37 9.50 7.36
C ALA A 63 -21.98 9.21 7.95
N PHE A 64 -21.92 8.56 9.11
CA PHE A 64 -20.67 8.13 9.72
C PHE A 64 -19.89 7.17 8.83
N PHE A 65 -20.51 6.10 8.33
CA PHE A 65 -19.86 5.16 7.41
C PHE A 65 -19.46 5.82 6.09
N MET A 66 -20.24 6.77 5.58
CA MET A 66 -19.88 7.54 4.38
C MET A 66 -18.63 8.41 4.61
N VAL A 67 -18.49 9.01 5.79
CA VAL A 67 -17.28 9.74 6.17
C VAL A 67 -16.09 8.78 6.31
N LEU A 68 -16.28 7.63 6.95
CA LEU A 68 -15.25 6.61 7.08
C LEU A 68 -14.76 6.10 5.72
N TRP A 69 -15.69 5.88 4.79
CA TRP A 69 -15.35 5.46 3.42
C TRP A 69 -14.43 6.46 2.72
N ARG A 70 -14.63 7.76 2.96
CA ARG A 70 -13.79 8.81 2.38
C ARG A 70 -12.51 9.08 3.18
N ARG A 71 -12.47 8.74 4.47
CA ARG A 71 -11.37 9.08 5.39
C ARG A 71 -11.13 7.97 6.42
N PRO A 72 -10.61 6.79 6.01
CA PRO A 72 -10.39 5.67 6.92
C PRO A 72 -9.39 5.99 8.04
N TYR A 73 -8.48 6.94 7.82
CA TYR A 73 -7.45 7.36 8.78
C TYR A 73 -7.98 8.12 10.01
N VAL A 74 -9.27 8.50 10.05
CA VAL A 74 -9.87 9.22 11.19
C VAL A 74 -10.25 8.28 12.35
N LEU A 75 -10.22 6.96 12.13
CA LEU A 75 -10.60 5.97 13.16
C LEU A 75 -9.57 5.75 14.25
N TYR A 76 -8.31 6.13 14.02
CA TYR A 76 -7.22 5.85 14.94
C TYR A 76 -6.83 7.13 15.68
N PRO A 77 -6.97 7.17 17.02
CA PRO A 77 -6.47 8.27 17.82
C PRO A 77 -4.95 8.41 17.64
N PRO A 78 -4.39 9.65 17.63
CA PRO A 78 -2.95 9.88 17.56
C PRO A 78 -2.16 9.13 18.65
N GLN A 79 -2.81 8.80 19.75
CA GLN A 79 -2.24 8.12 20.92
C GLN A 79 -2.00 6.62 20.71
N GLU A 80 -2.66 5.99 19.72
CA GLU A 80 -2.43 4.59 19.38
C GLU A 80 -1.21 4.40 18.48
N PHE A 81 -0.81 5.47 17.77
CA PHE A 81 0.50 5.54 17.14
C PHE A 81 1.50 5.79 18.28
N GLY A 82 2.27 4.77 18.63
CA GLY A 82 3.23 4.86 19.76
C GLY A 82 4.07 6.14 19.69
N ASN A 83 4.59 6.59 20.85
CA ASN A 83 5.23 7.88 21.10
C ASN A 83 6.33 8.36 20.11
N GLN A 84 6.67 7.59 19.08
CA GLN A 84 7.73 7.86 18.10
C GLN A 84 7.23 8.07 16.67
N VAL A 85 5.93 7.93 16.37
CA VAL A 85 5.43 8.05 14.99
C VAL A 85 4.44 9.21 14.87
N ASP A 86 4.84 10.24 14.11
CA ASP A 86 3.94 11.34 13.74
C ASP A 86 2.83 10.81 12.81
N VAL A 87 1.58 11.12 13.15
CA VAL A 87 0.38 10.72 12.38
C VAL A 87 0.49 11.16 10.92
N LYS A 88 1.14 12.31 10.67
CA LYS A 88 1.37 12.79 9.30
C LYS A 88 2.19 11.80 8.48
N HIS A 89 3.27 11.27 9.04
CA HIS A 89 4.12 10.28 8.36
C HIS A 89 3.40 8.96 8.13
N TYR A 90 2.53 8.52 9.03
CA TYR A 90 1.74 7.30 8.83
C TYR A 90 0.70 7.46 7.71
N VAL A 91 -0.04 8.58 7.71
CA VAL A 91 -1.02 8.88 6.66
C VAL A 91 -0.33 9.06 5.31
N GLU A 92 0.83 9.72 5.31
CA GLU A 92 1.68 9.86 4.12
C GLU A 92 2.21 8.50 3.66
N ALA A 93 2.63 7.60 4.54
CA ALA A 93 3.05 6.25 4.17
C ALA A 93 1.91 5.41 3.57
N MET A 94 0.70 5.47 4.15
CA MET A 94 -0.48 4.79 3.56
C MET A 94 -0.87 5.40 2.20
N ARG A 95 -0.78 6.72 2.05
CA ARG A 95 -1.04 7.40 0.76
C ARG A 95 0.08 7.13 -0.25
N ALA A 96 1.33 7.07 0.18
CA ALA A 96 2.50 6.71 -0.61
C ALA A 96 2.51 5.24 -0.99
N GLN A 97 1.83 4.37 -0.24
CA GLN A 97 1.56 3.00 -0.69
C GLN A 97 0.55 2.97 -1.85
N THR A 98 -0.22 4.05 -2.01
CA THR A 98 -1.18 4.24 -3.12
C THR A 98 -0.56 5.03 -4.28
N LEU A 99 0.35 5.95 -4.01
CA LEU A 99 1.13 6.71 -4.99
C LEU A 99 2.38 5.91 -5.36
N GLY A 100 2.33 5.27 -6.53
CA GLY A 100 3.28 4.24 -6.95
C GLY A 100 4.75 4.50 -6.60
N THR A 101 5.46 3.39 -6.34
CA THR A 101 6.87 3.25 -5.95
C THR A 101 7.89 4.14 -6.69
N GLN A 102 7.52 4.72 -7.83
CA GLN A 102 8.33 5.72 -8.50
C GLN A 102 8.54 6.98 -7.66
N GLU A 103 7.52 7.44 -6.92
CA GLU A 103 7.65 8.65 -6.11
C GLU A 103 8.57 8.40 -4.90
N VAL A 104 8.50 7.18 -4.33
CA VAL A 104 9.42 6.72 -3.28
C VAL A 104 10.85 6.61 -3.79
N LEU A 105 11.07 6.09 -5.00
CA LEU A 105 12.41 6.06 -5.60
C LEU A 105 12.95 7.46 -5.89
N THR A 106 12.11 8.38 -6.35
CA THR A 106 12.52 9.78 -6.52
C THR A 106 12.85 10.42 -5.18
N LEU A 107 12.06 10.13 -4.14
CA LEU A 107 12.28 10.64 -2.78
C LEU A 107 13.56 10.09 -2.16
N VAL A 108 13.83 8.79 -2.32
CA VAL A 108 15.09 8.16 -1.87
C VAL A 108 16.27 8.74 -2.63
N ARG A 109 16.12 8.98 -3.94
CA ARG A 109 17.16 9.60 -4.75
C ARG A 109 17.43 11.03 -4.30
N THR A 110 16.40 11.86 -4.12
CA THR A 110 16.57 13.23 -3.64
C THR A 110 17.14 13.25 -2.23
N SER A 111 16.64 12.44 -1.30
CA SER A 111 17.17 12.40 0.07
C SER A 111 18.60 11.87 0.16
N ILE A 112 19.02 10.92 -0.69
CA ILE A 112 20.44 10.54 -0.79
C ILE A 112 21.27 11.69 -1.36
N THR A 113 20.77 12.40 -2.37
CA THR A 113 21.46 13.54 -2.98
C THR A 113 21.61 14.68 -1.96
N GLU A 114 20.54 15.01 -1.24
CA GLU A 114 20.52 16.01 -0.17
C GLU A 114 21.38 15.59 1.03
N ALA A 115 21.39 14.30 1.40
CA ALA A 115 22.26 13.80 2.46
C ALA A 115 23.74 13.85 2.06
N LEU A 116 24.06 13.62 0.78
CA LEU A 116 25.41 13.81 0.22
C LEU A 116 25.78 15.29 0.13
N GLU A 117 24.83 16.18 -0.14
CA GLU A 117 25.02 17.63 -0.10
C GLU A 117 25.06 18.20 1.32
N SER A 118 24.61 17.42 2.31
CA SER A 118 24.57 17.83 3.70
C SER A 118 25.97 18.15 4.23
N ARG A 119 26.00 19.14 5.13
CA ARG A 119 27.23 19.71 5.69
C ARG A 119 28.09 18.66 6.39
N GLU A 120 27.48 17.63 6.99
CA GLU A 120 28.18 16.52 7.65
C GLU A 120 28.93 15.62 6.67
N ALA A 121 28.29 15.24 5.55
CA ALA A 121 28.96 14.47 4.50
C ALA A 121 30.12 15.28 3.91
N ARG A 122 29.90 16.59 3.70
CA ARG A 122 30.91 17.52 3.22
C ARG A 122 32.07 17.70 4.21
N GLU A 123 31.82 17.73 5.51
CA GLU A 123 32.86 17.79 6.55
C GLU A 123 33.65 16.48 6.67
N ALA A 124 32.99 15.34 6.59
CA ALA A 124 33.66 14.03 6.57
C ALA A 124 34.57 13.89 5.35
N LEU A 125 34.12 14.39 4.19
CA LEU A 125 34.91 14.48 2.96
C LEU A 125 36.04 15.51 3.04
N LEU A 126 35.82 16.66 3.68
CA LEU A 126 36.88 17.66 3.89
C LEU A 126 38.00 17.09 4.77
N ARG A 127 37.66 16.32 5.82
CA ARG A 127 38.66 15.65 6.67
C ARG A 127 39.46 14.59 5.93
N SER A 128 38.86 13.83 5.01
CA SER A 128 39.61 12.87 4.19
C SER A 128 40.45 13.56 3.11
N SER A 129 39.95 14.64 2.51
CA SER A 129 40.64 15.41 1.47
C SER A 129 41.81 16.25 1.97
N ALA A 130 41.83 16.66 3.25
CA ALA A 130 42.97 17.39 3.84
C ALA A 130 44.29 16.59 3.79
N THR A 131 44.21 15.29 3.53
CA THR A 131 45.33 14.36 3.37
C THR A 131 45.76 14.17 1.90
N ALA A 132 45.01 14.70 0.93
CA ALA A 132 45.22 14.48 -0.50
C ALA A 132 45.39 15.81 -1.26
N THR A 133 46.33 15.86 -2.20
CA THR A 133 46.65 17.04 -3.02
C THR A 133 45.40 17.54 -3.79
N SER A 134 45.17 18.87 -3.81
CA SER A 134 43.90 19.53 -4.16
C SER A 134 43.33 19.23 -5.56
N ALA A 135 44.16 18.84 -6.54
CA ALA A 135 43.69 18.45 -7.87
C ALA A 135 43.22 16.98 -7.95
N ALA A 136 43.78 16.10 -7.10
CA ALA A 136 43.37 14.71 -7.01
C ALA A 136 42.06 14.53 -6.22
N SER A 137 41.73 15.48 -5.34
CA SER A 137 40.55 15.37 -4.47
C SER A 137 39.22 15.54 -5.22
N ALA A 138 39.16 16.40 -6.26
CA ALA A 138 37.94 16.59 -7.05
C ALA A 138 37.58 15.35 -7.87
N THR A 139 38.58 14.72 -8.50
CA THR A 139 38.38 13.49 -9.27
C THR A 139 38.04 12.31 -8.36
N ALA A 140 38.74 12.18 -7.23
CA ALA A 140 38.45 11.15 -6.23
C ALA A 140 37.05 11.31 -5.60
N LEU A 141 36.58 12.55 -5.43
CA LEU A 141 35.23 12.83 -4.95
C LEU A 141 34.16 12.38 -5.94
N HIS A 142 34.32 12.68 -7.23
CA HIS A 142 33.41 12.19 -8.26
C HIS A 142 33.40 10.65 -8.33
N GLU A 143 34.57 10.02 -8.26
CA GLU A 143 34.68 8.55 -8.28
C GLU A 143 34.05 7.89 -7.04
N ALA A 144 34.27 8.47 -5.85
CA ALA A 144 33.68 8.00 -4.60
C ALA A 144 32.15 8.18 -4.58
N SER A 145 31.65 9.29 -5.10
CA SER A 145 30.21 9.53 -5.28
C SER A 145 29.60 8.49 -6.21
N ASP A 146 30.20 8.27 -7.38
CA ASP A 146 29.74 7.25 -8.33
C ASP A 146 29.80 5.84 -7.74
N ALA A 147 30.81 5.54 -6.92
CA ALA A 147 30.90 4.26 -6.21
C ALA A 147 29.76 4.08 -5.19
N LEU A 148 29.41 5.13 -4.43
CA LEU A 148 28.30 5.11 -3.49
C LEU A 148 26.95 4.97 -4.19
N VAL A 149 26.73 5.74 -5.26
CA VAL A 149 25.52 5.64 -6.08
C VAL A 149 25.38 4.22 -6.65
N ARG A 150 26.46 3.65 -7.19
CA ARG A 150 26.46 2.26 -7.68
C ARG A 150 26.16 1.25 -6.58
N ARG A 151 26.68 1.45 -5.36
CA ARG A 151 26.40 0.57 -4.22
C ARG A 151 24.94 0.66 -3.77
N ALA A 152 24.40 1.87 -3.70
CA ALA A 152 22.99 2.11 -3.35
C ALA A 152 22.05 1.50 -4.40
N VAL A 153 22.32 1.75 -5.69
CA VAL A 153 21.55 1.16 -6.80
C VAL A 153 21.61 -0.36 -6.75
N ARG A 154 22.80 -0.96 -6.53
CA ARG A 154 22.94 -2.41 -6.41
C ARG A 154 22.17 -2.97 -5.20
N SER A 155 22.17 -2.24 -4.09
CA SER A 155 21.39 -2.61 -2.90
C SER A 155 19.89 -2.60 -3.19
N ILE A 156 19.39 -1.56 -3.87
CA ILE A 156 17.97 -1.46 -4.25
C ILE A 156 17.62 -2.56 -5.26
N GLN A 157 18.47 -2.80 -6.26
CA GLN A 157 18.27 -3.88 -7.23
C GLN A 157 18.23 -5.26 -6.55
N SER A 158 19.00 -5.46 -5.49
CA SER A 158 18.99 -6.72 -4.72
C SER A 158 17.74 -6.91 -3.85
N THR A 159 16.90 -5.88 -3.70
CA THR A 159 15.67 -5.93 -2.89
C THR A 159 14.43 -5.54 -3.68
N THR A 160 14.53 -5.43 -5.00
CA THR A 160 13.40 -5.03 -5.86
C THR A 160 13.24 -5.96 -7.05
N VAL A 161 12.02 -6.01 -7.57
CA VAL A 161 11.64 -6.68 -8.82
C VAL A 161 11.08 -5.63 -9.76
N SER A 162 11.50 -5.67 -11.02
CA SER A 162 11.01 -4.71 -12.02
C SER A 162 10.00 -5.39 -12.94
N ILE A 163 8.88 -4.73 -13.18
CA ILE A 163 7.74 -5.27 -13.92
C ILE A 163 7.42 -4.35 -15.09
N ASP A 164 7.65 -4.85 -16.30
CA ASP A 164 7.29 -4.23 -17.56
C ASP A 164 5.79 -4.38 -17.81
N LEU A 165 5.09 -3.25 -17.88
CA LEU A 165 3.64 -3.16 -18.11
C LEU A 165 3.29 -2.69 -19.53
N SER A 166 4.26 -2.69 -20.45
CA SER A 166 4.09 -2.15 -21.81
C SER A 166 3.02 -2.86 -22.64
N GLU A 167 2.74 -4.14 -22.40
CA GLU A 167 1.65 -4.86 -23.09
C GLU A 167 0.26 -4.28 -22.80
N PHE A 168 0.10 -3.63 -21.65
CA PHE A 168 -1.11 -2.94 -21.22
C PHE A 168 -1.04 -1.43 -21.51
N GLY A 169 -0.17 -0.98 -22.42
CA GLY A 169 -0.09 0.43 -22.82
C GLY A 169 0.51 1.36 -21.76
N ARG A 170 1.10 0.82 -20.69
CA ARG A 170 1.81 1.61 -19.68
C ARG A 170 3.27 1.78 -20.10
N THR A 171 3.76 3.01 -20.14
CA THR A 171 5.16 3.31 -20.50
C THR A 171 6.13 3.13 -19.34
N SER A 172 5.62 3.02 -18.12
CA SER A 172 6.45 2.99 -16.91
C SER A 172 6.69 1.57 -16.42
N GLU A 173 7.94 1.26 -16.14
CA GLU A 173 8.34 0.04 -15.41
C GLU A 173 7.93 0.20 -13.94
N LEU A 174 7.17 -0.79 -13.45
CA LEU A 174 6.74 -0.86 -12.05
C LEU A 174 7.83 -1.56 -11.25
N ILE A 175 8.46 -0.83 -10.32
CA ILE A 175 9.46 -1.40 -9.41
C ILE A 175 8.75 -1.73 -8.10
N LEU A 176 8.78 -2.99 -7.70
CA LEU A 176 8.18 -3.47 -6.45
C LEU A 176 9.27 -3.93 -5.48
N PRO A 177 9.15 -3.65 -4.17
CA PRO A 177 10.01 -4.29 -3.18
C PRO A 177 9.78 -5.80 -3.22
N TYR A 178 10.87 -6.55 -3.12
CA TYR A 178 10.87 -8.00 -3.05
C TYR A 178 11.19 -8.43 -1.63
N GLU A 179 10.28 -9.20 -1.06
CA GLU A 179 10.53 -9.94 0.17
C GLU A 179 10.15 -11.41 -0.08
N GLN A 180 11.08 -12.31 0.22
CA GLN A 180 10.91 -13.73 -0.09
C GLN A 180 9.67 -14.34 0.60
N SER A 181 9.37 -13.87 1.82
CA SER A 181 8.22 -14.24 2.65
C SER A 181 6.91 -13.57 2.24
N GLN A 182 6.94 -12.55 1.39
CA GLN A 182 5.73 -11.82 1.00
C GLN A 182 4.72 -12.78 0.35
N GLU A 183 3.46 -12.65 0.73
CA GLU A 183 2.38 -13.38 0.09
C GLU A 183 2.26 -12.98 -1.38
N SER A 184 2.27 -13.97 -2.27
CA SER A 184 2.21 -13.70 -3.72
C SER A 184 0.90 -13.01 -4.12
N PHE A 185 -0.20 -13.25 -3.41
CA PHE A 185 -1.46 -12.53 -3.62
C PHE A 185 -1.30 -11.01 -3.45
N LEU A 186 -0.59 -10.59 -2.40
CA LEU A 186 -0.39 -9.18 -2.09
C LEU A 186 0.53 -8.54 -3.14
N PHE A 187 1.61 -9.24 -3.51
CA PHE A 187 2.50 -8.84 -4.59
C PHE A 187 1.76 -8.65 -5.93
N LEU A 188 0.94 -9.62 -6.32
CA LEU A 188 0.13 -9.55 -7.55
C LEU A 188 -0.93 -8.47 -7.52
N SER A 189 -1.50 -8.19 -6.35
CA SER A 189 -2.53 -7.16 -6.20
C SER A 189 -1.95 -5.79 -6.57
N PHE A 190 -0.70 -5.50 -6.22
CA PHE A 190 -0.03 -4.26 -6.65
C PHE A 190 0.04 -4.14 -8.17
N ILE A 191 0.38 -5.22 -8.86
CA ILE A 191 0.45 -5.24 -10.32
C ILE A 191 -0.93 -5.05 -10.91
N TYR A 192 -1.92 -5.81 -10.40
CA TYR A 192 -3.32 -5.72 -10.82
C TYR A 192 -3.84 -4.28 -10.76
N PHE A 193 -3.61 -3.56 -9.66
CA PHE A 193 -4.07 -2.18 -9.53
C PHE A 193 -3.49 -1.22 -10.57
N GLN A 194 -2.34 -1.53 -11.18
CA GLN A 194 -1.75 -0.74 -12.25
C GLN A 194 -2.33 -1.05 -13.64
N ILE A 195 -3.00 -2.20 -13.80
CA ILE A 195 -3.53 -2.71 -15.07
C ILE A 195 -5.05 -3.00 -15.01
N ASN A 196 -5.73 -2.59 -13.94
CA ASN A 196 -7.13 -2.94 -13.66
C ASN A 196 -8.13 -2.36 -14.68
N ASP A 197 -7.72 -1.38 -15.47
CA ASP A 197 -8.45 -0.82 -16.60
C ASP A 197 -8.41 -1.73 -17.83
N HIS A 198 -7.48 -2.69 -17.87
CA HIS A 198 -7.31 -3.63 -18.98
C HIS A 198 -7.71 -5.06 -18.64
N VAL A 199 -7.67 -5.46 -17.37
CA VAL A 199 -7.94 -6.85 -16.95
C VAL A 199 -9.07 -6.93 -15.92
N PRO A 200 -9.92 -7.97 -15.97
CA PRO A 200 -10.97 -8.16 -14.97
C PRO A 200 -10.39 -8.41 -13.56
N PRO A 201 -11.16 -8.10 -12.49
CA PRO A 201 -10.76 -8.43 -11.13
C PRO A 201 -10.56 -9.94 -10.96
N TYR A 202 -9.54 -10.32 -10.19
CA TYR A 202 -9.19 -11.71 -9.87
C TYR A 202 -8.86 -12.59 -11.09
N ALA A 203 -8.59 -12.00 -12.25
CA ALA A 203 -8.32 -12.75 -13.48
C ALA A 203 -6.83 -13.08 -13.70
N TYR A 204 -6.02 -13.01 -12.62
CA TYR A 204 -4.61 -13.42 -12.65
C TYR A 204 -4.49 -14.93 -12.89
N GLY A 205 -3.58 -15.32 -13.77
CA GLY A 205 -3.39 -16.70 -14.22
C GLY A 205 -4.51 -17.24 -15.13
N GLN A 206 -5.49 -16.39 -15.48
CA GLN A 206 -6.55 -16.73 -16.42
C GLN A 206 -6.48 -15.85 -17.66
N SER A 207 -6.45 -14.53 -17.46
CA SER A 207 -6.43 -13.52 -18.53
C SER A 207 -5.10 -12.78 -18.64
N TRP A 208 -4.27 -12.82 -17.60
CA TRP A 208 -2.94 -12.23 -17.58
C TRP A 208 -2.00 -12.99 -16.65
N GLY A 209 -0.71 -12.87 -16.87
CA GLY A 209 0.34 -13.54 -16.09
C GLY A 209 1.65 -12.78 -16.11
N LEU A 210 2.67 -13.36 -15.49
CA LEU A 210 4.03 -12.81 -15.51
C LEU A 210 4.94 -13.70 -16.35
N GLN A 211 5.69 -13.08 -17.26
CA GLN A 211 6.69 -13.72 -18.08
C GLN A 211 8.07 -13.21 -17.65
N ASP A 212 9.02 -14.11 -17.44
CA ASP A 212 10.41 -13.73 -17.23
C ASP A 212 10.99 -13.13 -18.52
N CYS A 213 11.54 -11.92 -18.44
CA CYS A 213 12.09 -11.21 -19.58
C CYS A 213 13.36 -11.87 -20.14
N GLU A 214 14.12 -12.60 -19.31
CA GLU A 214 15.37 -13.24 -19.74
C GLU A 214 15.10 -14.59 -20.41
N SER A 215 14.35 -15.47 -19.74
CA SER A 215 14.05 -16.79 -20.29
C SER A 215 12.88 -16.81 -21.27
N GLY A 216 12.02 -15.78 -21.25
CA GLY A 216 10.74 -15.78 -21.95
C GLY A 216 9.74 -16.81 -21.38
N ALA A 217 10.07 -17.49 -20.28
CA ALA A 217 9.19 -18.47 -19.66
C ALA A 217 8.04 -17.77 -18.93
N LEU A 218 6.83 -18.27 -19.12
CA LEU A 218 5.70 -17.86 -18.31
C LEU A 218 5.86 -18.48 -16.92
N LEU A 219 5.77 -17.65 -15.87
CA LEU A 219 5.72 -18.17 -14.51
C LEU A 219 4.46 -19.04 -14.36
N PRO A 220 4.54 -20.18 -13.64
CA PRO A 220 3.38 -21.02 -13.41
C PRO A 220 2.30 -20.16 -12.78
N CYS A 221 1.07 -20.13 -13.30
CA CYS A 221 0.03 -19.23 -12.83
C CYS A 221 -1.24 -20.01 -12.44
N GLY A 222 -1.97 -19.57 -11.42
CA GLY A 222 -3.22 -20.21 -10.99
C GLY A 222 -3.39 -20.36 -9.47
N LEU A 223 -4.16 -21.38 -9.06
CA LEU A 223 -4.55 -21.65 -7.67
C LEU A 223 -3.36 -21.83 -6.72
N ASP A 224 -2.22 -22.30 -7.23
CA ASP A 224 -1.02 -22.52 -6.43
C ASP A 224 -0.50 -21.23 -5.79
N TRP A 225 -0.86 -20.05 -6.30
CA TRP A 225 -0.34 -18.78 -5.77
C TRP A 225 -1.05 -18.35 -4.50
N LYS A 226 -2.32 -18.72 -4.33
CA LYS A 226 -3.15 -18.21 -3.23
C LYS A 226 -2.55 -18.48 -1.85
N ASN A 227 -1.74 -19.53 -1.71
CA ASN A 227 -1.12 -19.93 -0.45
C ASN A 227 0.42 -20.01 -0.53
N ASN A 228 1.04 -19.34 -1.51
CA ASN A 228 2.49 -19.36 -1.68
C ASN A 228 3.12 -17.98 -1.56
N CYS A 229 4.34 -17.96 -1.03
CA CYS A 229 5.17 -16.76 -0.98
C CYS A 229 5.83 -16.49 -2.34
N VAL A 230 6.19 -15.23 -2.59
CA VAL A 230 6.83 -14.75 -3.82
C VAL A 230 8.10 -15.55 -4.16
N GLY A 231 8.89 -15.95 -3.16
CA GLY A 231 10.08 -16.78 -3.41
C GLY A 231 9.79 -18.20 -3.93
N ASN A 232 8.66 -18.79 -3.54
CA ASN A 232 8.32 -20.17 -3.90
C ASN A 232 7.81 -20.30 -5.33
N ILE A 233 7.25 -19.22 -5.89
CA ILE A 233 6.73 -19.17 -7.25
C ILE A 233 7.81 -18.84 -8.29
N GLY A 234 9.08 -18.77 -7.88
CA GLY A 234 10.22 -18.55 -8.77
C GLY A 234 10.52 -17.08 -9.08
N ILE A 235 9.86 -16.15 -8.40
CA ILE A 235 10.21 -14.73 -8.47
C ILE A 235 11.47 -14.49 -7.62
N LYS A 236 12.46 -13.77 -8.16
CA LYS A 236 13.70 -13.44 -7.45
C LYS A 236 13.99 -11.95 -7.54
N ALA A 237 14.61 -11.39 -6.50
CA ALA A 237 15.10 -10.02 -6.54
C ALA A 237 16.06 -9.79 -7.71
N GLY A 238 16.03 -8.58 -8.27
CA GLY A 238 16.84 -8.16 -9.40
C GLY A 238 16.37 -8.69 -10.75
N MET A 239 15.43 -9.65 -10.80
CA MET A 239 14.86 -10.12 -12.06
C MET A 239 13.84 -9.13 -12.62
N ARG A 240 13.73 -9.15 -13.96
CA ARG A 240 12.75 -8.36 -14.70
C ARG A 240 11.67 -9.28 -15.24
N TYR A 241 10.42 -8.94 -14.97
CA TYR A 241 9.26 -9.65 -15.49
C TYR A 241 8.44 -8.73 -16.37
N ARG A 242 7.69 -9.31 -17.30
CA ARG A 242 6.68 -8.63 -18.10
C ARG A 242 5.31 -9.12 -17.70
N ALA A 243 4.39 -8.20 -17.44
CA ALA A 243 2.98 -8.54 -17.32
C ALA A 243 2.44 -8.77 -18.74
N VAL A 244 1.92 -9.97 -18.98
CA VAL A 244 1.47 -10.39 -20.31
C VAL A 244 0.01 -10.79 -20.32
N ALA A 245 -0.70 -10.47 -21.42
CA ALA A 245 -2.05 -10.95 -21.63
C ALA A 245 -2.03 -12.44 -22.04
N LEU A 246 -2.82 -13.25 -21.36
CA LEU A 246 -2.96 -14.68 -21.63
C LEU A 246 -4.16 -14.94 -22.53
N ALA A 247 -3.93 -15.69 -23.60
CA ALA A 247 -4.99 -16.28 -24.40
C ALA A 247 -5.03 -17.79 -24.15
N ILE A 248 -6.24 -18.33 -24.01
CA ILE A 248 -6.45 -19.77 -23.99
C ILE A 248 -6.35 -20.23 -25.44
N ASP A 249 -5.37 -21.09 -25.74
CA ASP A 249 -5.30 -21.76 -27.03
C ASP A 249 -6.53 -22.68 -27.18
N PRO A 250 -7.39 -22.48 -28.19
CA PRO A 250 -8.62 -23.26 -28.34
C PRO A 250 -8.37 -24.75 -28.56
N VAL A 251 -7.19 -25.11 -29.09
CA VAL A 251 -6.84 -26.50 -29.43
C VAL A 251 -6.20 -27.19 -28.23
N THR A 252 -5.18 -26.58 -27.64
CA THR A 252 -4.40 -27.23 -26.57
C THR A 252 -4.94 -26.98 -25.18
N ARG A 253 -5.85 -26.00 -25.02
CA ARG A 253 -6.28 -25.43 -23.72
C ARG A 253 -5.13 -24.96 -22.82
N LYS A 254 -3.92 -24.83 -23.38
CA LYS A 254 -2.77 -24.28 -22.66
C LYS A 254 -2.83 -22.76 -22.75
N LEU A 255 -2.47 -22.10 -21.66
CA LEU A 255 -2.31 -20.65 -21.63
C LEU A 255 -1.05 -20.30 -22.41
N ARG A 256 -1.19 -19.35 -23.35
CA ARG A 256 -0.06 -18.80 -24.09
C ARG A 256 -0.06 -17.29 -23.98
N ALA A 257 1.12 -16.71 -23.79
CA ALA A 257 1.28 -15.26 -23.90
C ALA A 257 0.89 -14.83 -25.32
N THR A 258 0.01 -13.84 -25.39
CA THR A 258 -0.51 -13.33 -26.66
C THR A 258 0.54 -12.40 -27.25
N ARG A 259 1.07 -12.69 -28.44
CA ARG A 259 2.04 -11.79 -29.12
C ARG A 259 1.39 -10.50 -29.62
N THR A 260 0.07 -10.43 -29.60
CA THR A 260 -0.68 -9.27 -30.07
C THR A 260 -0.90 -8.32 -28.89
N PRO A 261 -0.42 -7.07 -28.96
CA PRO A 261 -0.60 -6.11 -27.89
C PRO A 261 -2.09 -5.92 -27.59
N PHE A 262 -2.44 -6.00 -26.30
CA PHE A 262 -3.83 -6.00 -25.83
C PHE A 262 -4.61 -4.76 -26.30
N ALA A 263 -3.91 -3.62 -26.45
CA ALA A 263 -4.47 -2.36 -26.95
C ALA A 263 -5.17 -2.48 -28.33
N ARG A 264 -4.81 -3.45 -29.17
CA ARG A 264 -5.51 -3.67 -30.45
C ARG A 264 -6.82 -4.44 -30.33
N GLN A 265 -6.99 -5.26 -29.29
CA GLN A 265 -8.19 -6.12 -29.18
C GLN A 265 -9.44 -5.37 -28.69
N LEU A 266 -9.27 -4.24 -27.98
CA LEU A 266 -10.39 -3.43 -27.50
C LEU A 266 -10.92 -2.43 -28.52
N GLY A 267 -10.18 -2.14 -29.59
CA GLY A 267 -10.56 -1.15 -30.62
C GLY A 267 -11.73 -1.56 -31.52
N ASP A 268 -12.10 -2.84 -31.54
CA ASP A 268 -13.14 -3.39 -32.44
C ASP A 268 -14.44 -3.76 -31.71
N ARG A 269 -14.64 -3.34 -30.44
CA ARG A 269 -15.95 -3.47 -29.80
C ARG A 269 -16.84 -2.28 -30.18
N PRO A 270 -17.90 -2.46 -30.99
CA PRO A 270 -18.85 -1.39 -31.22
C PRO A 270 -19.47 -0.98 -29.89
N SER A 271 -19.46 0.32 -29.64
CA SER A 271 -20.07 1.01 -28.50
C SER A 271 -21.57 0.77 -28.40
#